data_AF-A0A2P2I294-F1
#
_entry.id   AF-A0A2P2I294-F1
#
_cell.length_a   1.000
_cell.length_b   1.000
_cell.length_c   1.000
_cell.angle_alpha   90.00
_cell.angle_beta   90.00
_cell.angle_gamma   90.00
#
_symmetry.space_group_name_H-M   'P 1'
#
loop_
_entity.id
_entity.type
_entity.pdbx_description
1 polymer ?
#
loop_
_entity_poly.entity_id
_entity_poly.type
_entity_poly.pdbx_seq_one_letter_code
_entity_poly.pdbx_strand_id
1 'polypeptide(L)'
;DTDLSSNDVNASSTAATATCSGSVADVTSSMAAEASSNDANASSSSSTGVAAADSSVADAASSSVAAGASSIPGTEWRWFEPPKRPYRAGASPAQVTAAALDSSYLLSCLVDTLSSPQEVLSEVQLSFLVFVVGQSWAGWQRWRQLLDLLCRAEQAVVQQPDLYSKLIAVLHYQIQEVPSDLFVDIVEQENFLASSLTTLFANIDDNSSALPPALVTRANSFRSHLSAKFDWNFDLEEDEECAPVVVVV
;
A
#
# COMPACT_ATOMS: atom_id res chain seq x y z
N ASP A 1 42.98 -25.84 56.37
CA ASP A 1 42.00 -25.73 57.48
C ASP A 1 41.15 -24.50 57.24
N THR A 2 39.90 -24.55 56.80
CA THR A 2 38.86 -25.58 56.96
C THR A 2 37.89 -25.50 55.78
N ASP A 3 37.54 -26.70 55.34
CA ASP A 3 36.50 -27.10 54.39
C ASP A 3 35.13 -27.09 55.07
N LEU A 4 34.04 -26.77 54.35
CA LEU A 4 32.60 -27.02 54.64
C LEU A 4 31.83 -26.54 53.37
N SER A 5 31.51 -27.41 52.40
CA SER A 5 30.25 -28.21 52.28
C SER A 5 28.97 -27.37 52.36
N SER A 6 27.89 -27.57 51.61
CA SER A 6 27.49 -28.52 50.56
C SER A 6 26.10 -28.11 50.05
N ASN A 7 25.75 -28.63 48.88
CA ASN A 7 24.43 -29.07 48.42
C ASN A 7 23.54 -28.20 47.51
N ASP A 8 23.32 -28.85 46.36
CA ASP A 8 22.35 -28.73 45.29
C ASP A 8 20.88 -28.53 45.70
N VAL A 9 20.13 -27.88 44.81
CA VAL A 9 18.81 -28.38 44.40
C VAL A 9 18.51 -28.00 42.95
N ASN A 10 18.41 -29.05 42.15
CA ASN A 10 17.85 -29.13 40.80
C ASN A 10 16.33 -28.83 40.83
N ALA A 11 15.84 -28.01 39.91
CA ALA A 11 14.41 -27.91 39.60
C ALA A 11 14.23 -27.70 38.09
N SER A 12 14.04 -28.82 37.40
CA SER A 12 13.47 -28.88 36.06
C SER A 12 11.98 -28.52 36.13
N SER A 13 11.51 -27.62 35.26
CA SER A 13 10.08 -27.39 35.02
C SER A 13 9.78 -27.51 33.53
N THR A 14 9.14 -28.62 33.19
CA THR A 14 8.53 -28.95 31.91
C THR A 14 7.35 -28.02 31.61
N ALA A 15 7.34 -27.36 30.45
CA ALA A 15 6.18 -26.66 29.91
C ALA A 15 5.61 -27.46 28.74
N ALA A 16 4.35 -27.86 28.88
CA ALA A 16 3.61 -28.71 27.96
C ALA A 16 3.19 -27.94 26.69
N THR A 17 3.37 -28.60 25.55
CA THR A 17 2.84 -28.19 24.24
C THR A 17 1.34 -28.55 24.16
N ALA A 18 0.49 -27.55 23.95
CA ALA A 18 -0.92 -27.74 23.63
C ALA A 18 -1.13 -27.46 22.13
N THR A 19 -1.23 -28.53 21.35
CA THR A 19 -1.63 -28.50 19.94
C THR A 19 -3.14 -28.33 19.87
N CYS A 20 -3.63 -27.23 19.29
CA CYS A 20 -5.03 -27.10 18.91
C CYS A 20 -5.15 -27.19 17.38
N SER A 21 -5.70 -28.31 16.91
CA SER A 21 -6.10 -28.49 15.52
C SER A 21 -7.52 -27.95 15.35
N GLY A 22 -7.65 -26.82 14.66
CA GLY A 22 -8.91 -26.27 14.19
C GLY A 22 -8.88 -26.18 12.67
N SER A 23 -9.67 -27.02 12.00
CA SER A 23 -9.91 -26.97 10.56
C SER A 23 -10.83 -25.79 10.26
N VAL A 24 -10.38 -24.87 9.42
CA VAL A 24 -11.20 -23.77 8.86
C VAL A 24 -11.31 -23.97 7.36
N ALA A 25 -12.25 -24.81 6.96
CA ALA A 25 -12.82 -24.80 5.62
C ALA A 25 -14.21 -24.16 5.73
N ASP A 26 -14.60 -23.41 4.69
CA ASP A 26 -15.82 -22.63 4.52
C ASP A 26 -15.87 -21.28 5.25
N VAL A 27 -15.33 -20.22 4.61
CA VAL A 27 -16.07 -18.97 4.31
C VAL A 27 -15.30 -18.20 3.21
N THR A 28 -15.52 -18.45 1.91
CA THR A 28 -15.14 -17.50 0.84
C THR A 28 -16.11 -17.57 -0.33
N SER A 29 -17.19 -16.81 -0.25
CA SER A 29 -18.03 -16.46 -1.41
C SER A 29 -18.79 -15.17 -1.10
N SER A 30 -18.11 -14.01 -1.13
CA SER A 30 -18.79 -12.69 -1.19
C SER A 30 -17.84 -11.50 -1.43
N MET A 31 -16.95 -11.53 -2.42
CA MET A 31 -16.20 -10.31 -2.84
C MET A 31 -16.22 -10.05 -4.35
N ALA A 32 -17.12 -10.67 -5.12
CA ALA A 32 -17.17 -10.56 -6.58
C ALA A 32 -18.35 -9.73 -7.13
N ALA A 33 -18.98 -8.88 -6.34
CA ALA A 33 -20.10 -8.07 -6.83
C ALA A 33 -20.15 -6.71 -6.16
N GLU A 34 -19.37 -5.75 -6.66
CA GLU A 34 -19.72 -4.32 -6.72
C GLU A 34 -18.59 -3.51 -7.38
N ALA A 35 -18.49 -3.58 -8.71
CA ALA A 35 -17.79 -2.58 -9.52
C ALA A 35 -18.16 -2.72 -11.01
N SER A 36 -19.41 -2.46 -11.36
CA SER A 36 -19.81 -2.22 -12.75
C SER A 36 -21.06 -1.38 -12.80
N SER A 37 -20.88 -0.06 -12.78
CA SER A 37 -21.65 0.89 -13.58
C SER A 37 -21.23 2.31 -13.19
N ASN A 38 -20.52 2.99 -14.08
CA ASN A 38 -20.85 4.36 -14.48
C ASN A 38 -19.89 4.81 -15.56
N ASP A 39 -20.36 4.75 -16.81
CA ASP A 39 -19.81 5.59 -17.87
C ASP A 39 -20.90 6.06 -18.83
N ALA A 40 -20.70 7.30 -19.26
CA ALA A 40 -21.30 8.03 -20.38
C ALA A 40 -22.80 8.41 -20.32
N ASN A 41 -23.07 9.72 -20.36
CA ASN A 41 -23.42 10.35 -21.64
C ASN A 41 -23.34 11.88 -21.60
N ALA A 42 -22.67 12.47 -22.60
CA ALA A 42 -22.65 13.89 -22.87
C ALA A 42 -23.16 14.17 -24.29
N SER A 43 -23.95 15.25 -24.40
CA SER A 43 -24.20 16.09 -25.60
C SER A 43 -25.29 15.67 -26.60
N SER A 44 -26.37 16.46 -26.69
CA SER A 44 -26.62 17.38 -27.82
C SER A 44 -28.00 18.08 -27.73
N SER A 45 -28.07 19.23 -28.39
CA SER A 45 -29.07 20.30 -28.40
C SER A 45 -30.42 20.01 -29.06
N SER A 46 -31.50 20.67 -28.62
CA SER A 46 -32.29 21.68 -29.38
C SER A 46 -33.71 21.89 -28.82
N SER A 47 -34.22 23.10 -29.08
CA SER A 47 -35.42 23.77 -28.58
C SER A 47 -36.78 23.18 -28.98
N THR A 48 -37.80 23.26 -28.11
CA THR A 48 -39.08 24.00 -28.29
C THR A 48 -40.02 23.74 -27.09
N GLY A 49 -40.75 24.76 -26.65
CA GLY A 49 -41.63 24.68 -25.49
C GLY A 49 -43.10 24.43 -25.84
N VAL A 50 -43.85 23.83 -24.91
CA VAL A 50 -45.25 24.14 -24.58
C VAL A 50 -45.63 23.49 -23.24
N ALA A 51 -46.64 24.07 -22.58
CA ALA A 51 -47.00 23.92 -21.19
C ALA A 51 -47.92 22.71 -20.83
N ALA A 52 -47.96 22.45 -19.51
CA ALA A 52 -49.12 22.07 -18.67
C ALA A 52 -49.34 20.60 -18.20
N ALA A 53 -49.74 20.53 -16.91
CA ALA A 53 -50.40 19.47 -16.12
C ALA A 53 -49.58 18.21 -15.77
N ASP A 54 -49.21 18.00 -14.51
CA ASP A 54 -49.98 17.46 -13.37
C ASP A 54 -50.23 15.94 -13.46
N SER A 55 -49.50 15.17 -12.63
CA SER A 55 -50.06 14.03 -11.89
C SER A 55 -49.02 13.44 -10.94
N SER A 56 -49.30 13.56 -9.66
CA SER A 56 -48.65 12.88 -8.54
C SER A 56 -48.80 11.35 -8.61
N VAL A 57 -47.68 10.63 -8.57
CA VAL A 57 -47.64 9.25 -8.05
C VAL A 57 -46.39 9.12 -7.19
N ALA A 58 -46.63 9.01 -5.88
CA ALA A 58 -45.61 8.69 -4.89
C ALA A 58 -45.35 7.18 -4.96
N ASP A 59 -44.27 6.78 -5.62
CA ASP A 59 -43.74 5.42 -5.49
C ASP A 59 -42.63 5.42 -4.43
N ALA A 60 -42.92 4.67 -3.38
CA ALA A 60 -42.07 4.50 -2.22
C ALA A 60 -40.70 3.97 -2.67
N ALA A 61 -39.67 4.79 -2.45
CA ALA A 61 -38.29 4.36 -2.50
C ALA A 61 -38.11 3.20 -1.50
N SER A 62 -37.97 1.97 -2.01
CA SER A 62 -37.29 0.89 -1.29
C SER A 62 -35.83 1.28 -1.13
N SER A 63 -35.61 2.14 -0.15
CA SER A 63 -34.29 2.43 0.41
C SER A 63 -33.88 1.22 1.24
N SER A 64 -33.30 0.21 0.58
CA SER A 64 -32.40 -0.70 1.29
C SER A 64 -31.07 0.04 1.48
N VAL A 65 -31.07 1.07 2.32
CA VAL A 65 -29.84 1.52 2.95
C VAL A 65 -29.37 0.34 3.78
N ALA A 66 -28.33 -0.36 3.31
CA ALA A 66 -27.54 -1.22 4.16
C ALA A 66 -27.20 -0.40 5.40
N ALA A 67 -27.80 -0.76 6.53
CA ALA A 67 -27.58 -0.10 7.79
C ALA A 67 -26.08 -0.15 8.06
N GLY A 68 -25.41 0.99 7.92
CA GLY A 68 -23.99 1.12 8.13
C GLY A 68 -23.68 0.63 9.53
N ALA A 69 -23.01 -0.52 9.62
CA ALA A 69 -22.49 -1.02 10.87
C ALA A 69 -21.46 -0.01 11.37
N SER A 70 -21.87 0.91 12.25
CA SER A 70 -20.95 1.76 12.97
C SER A 70 -20.02 0.84 13.75
N SER A 71 -18.70 0.95 13.51
CA SER A 71 -17.71 0.16 14.25
C SER A 71 -17.93 0.33 15.76
N ILE A 72 -17.64 -0.73 16.53
CA ILE A 72 -17.68 -0.63 17.98
C ILE A 72 -16.62 0.41 18.38
N PRO A 73 -16.98 1.43 19.18
CA PRO A 73 -16.01 2.43 19.62
C PRO A 73 -14.77 1.76 20.25
N GLY A 74 -13.59 2.06 19.71
CA GLY A 74 -12.32 1.47 20.13
C GLY A 74 -11.87 0.23 19.35
N THR A 75 -12.66 -0.30 18.42
CA THR A 75 -12.25 -1.39 17.51
C THR A 75 -11.90 -0.88 16.10
N GLU A 76 -11.89 0.44 15.90
CA GLU A 76 -11.50 1.05 14.63
C GLU A 76 -9.97 1.01 14.45
N TRP A 77 -9.52 0.69 13.24
CA TRP A 77 -8.11 0.84 12.89
C TRP A 77 -7.78 2.33 12.81
N ARG A 78 -6.84 2.78 13.65
CA ARG A 78 -6.36 4.16 13.66
C ARG A 78 -5.12 4.28 12.80
N TRP A 79 -5.34 4.32 11.50
CA TRP A 79 -4.29 4.59 10.52
C TRP A 79 -3.75 6.01 10.70
N PHE A 80 -2.50 6.22 10.31
CA PHE A 80 -2.03 7.58 10.10
C PHE A 80 -2.70 8.16 8.86
N GLU A 81 -3.21 9.39 9.01
CA GLU A 81 -3.80 10.14 7.91
C GLU A 81 -2.74 11.07 7.31
N PRO A 82 -2.30 10.84 6.05
CA PRO A 82 -1.38 11.74 5.40
C PRO A 82 -1.98 13.14 5.25
N PRO A 83 -1.15 14.19 5.27
CA PRO A 83 -1.61 15.54 4.98
C PRO A 83 -2.40 15.58 3.67
N LYS A 84 -3.59 16.20 3.68
CA LYS A 84 -4.43 16.35 2.48
C LYS A 84 -3.76 17.10 1.33
N ARG A 85 -2.64 17.79 1.60
CA ARG A 85 -1.83 18.48 0.60
C ARG A 85 -0.40 17.96 0.71
N PRO A 86 0.22 17.53 -0.41
CA PRO A 86 1.59 17.04 -0.42
C PRO A 86 2.63 18.15 -0.26
N TYR A 87 2.25 19.38 0.07
CA TYR A 87 3.14 20.53 0.13
C TYR A 87 2.78 21.47 1.28
N ARG A 88 3.75 22.29 1.70
CA ARG A 88 3.57 23.28 2.77
C ARG A 88 2.54 24.35 2.39
N ALA A 89 1.84 24.88 3.39
CA ALA A 89 0.96 26.03 3.18
C ALA A 89 1.75 27.23 2.63
N GLY A 90 1.31 27.80 1.51
CA GLY A 90 2.02 28.88 0.82
C GLY A 90 3.16 28.44 -0.10
N ALA A 91 3.25 27.15 -0.45
CA ALA A 91 4.22 26.64 -1.42
C ALA A 91 4.10 27.36 -2.78
N SER A 92 5.25 27.64 -3.40
CA SER A 92 5.28 28.17 -4.76
C SER A 92 4.82 27.10 -5.77
N PRO A 93 4.35 27.47 -6.97
CA PRO A 93 3.96 26.49 -7.99
C PRO A 93 5.07 25.46 -8.29
N ALA A 94 6.33 25.89 -8.33
CA ALA A 94 7.47 24.99 -8.50
C ALA A 94 7.61 23.97 -7.36
N GLN A 95 7.37 24.39 -6.11
CA GLN A 95 7.39 23.48 -4.96
C GLN A 95 6.20 22.53 -4.95
N VAL A 96 5.03 22.97 -5.44
CA VAL A 96 3.86 22.10 -5.62
C VAL A 96 4.16 21.01 -6.64
N THR A 97 4.74 21.37 -7.79
CA THR A 97 5.15 20.39 -8.81
C THR A 97 6.22 19.45 -8.27
N ALA A 98 7.25 19.96 -7.58
CA ALA A 98 8.29 19.12 -6.99
C ALA A 98 7.71 18.10 -6.00
N ALA A 99 6.77 18.51 -5.14
CA ALA A 99 6.15 17.59 -4.18
C ALA A 99 5.10 16.64 -4.79
N ALA A 100 4.64 16.91 -6.01
CA ALA A 100 3.83 15.97 -6.78
C ALA A 100 4.69 14.88 -7.43
N LEU A 101 5.92 15.22 -7.84
CA LEU A 101 6.88 14.28 -8.44
C LEU A 101 7.58 13.42 -7.39
N ASP A 102 7.92 13.99 -6.23
CA ASP A 102 8.65 13.31 -5.14
C ASP A 102 7.85 13.38 -3.83
N SER A 103 7.50 12.21 -3.29
CA SER A 103 6.76 12.07 -2.03
C SER A 103 7.64 12.17 -0.78
N SER A 104 8.94 12.42 -0.90
CA SER A 104 9.89 12.50 0.23
C SER A 104 9.44 13.51 1.30
N TYR A 105 8.86 14.64 0.91
CA TYR A 105 8.31 15.59 1.86
C TYR A 105 7.11 15.02 2.65
N LEU A 106 6.21 14.31 1.98
CA LEU A 106 5.08 13.64 2.65
C LEU A 106 5.56 12.55 3.61
N LEU A 107 6.55 11.76 3.18
CA LEU A 107 7.18 10.76 4.04
C LEU A 107 7.83 11.40 5.26
N SER A 108 8.48 12.56 5.11
CA SER A 108 9.03 13.30 6.26
C SER A 108 7.95 13.74 7.26
N CYS A 109 6.80 14.21 6.77
CA CYS A 109 5.68 14.59 7.64
C CYS A 109 5.09 13.39 8.40
N LEU A 110 5.02 12.23 7.72
CA LEU A 110 4.61 10.97 8.32
C LEU A 110 5.58 10.55 9.44
N VAL A 111 6.89 10.57 9.16
CA VAL A 111 7.93 10.25 10.14
C VAL A 111 7.89 11.20 11.34
N ASP A 112 7.70 12.51 11.11
CA ASP A 112 7.58 13.50 12.18
C ASP A 112 6.38 13.23 13.09
N THR A 113 5.29 12.71 12.53
CA THR A 113 4.08 12.37 13.30
C THR A 113 4.25 11.07 14.08
N LEU A 114 4.90 10.08 13.47
CA LEU A 114 5.19 8.77 14.08
C LEU A 114 6.47 8.75 14.91
N SER A 115 7.15 9.88 15.10
CA SER A 115 8.40 10.00 15.88
C SER A 115 9.60 9.15 15.41
N SER A 116 9.44 8.22 14.47
CA SER A 116 10.49 7.31 13.99
C SER A 116 10.19 6.74 12.60
N PRO A 117 11.20 6.64 11.71
CA PRO A 117 11.07 5.96 10.42
C PRO A 117 10.64 4.49 10.54
N GLN A 118 10.99 3.82 11.63
CA GLN A 118 10.65 2.41 11.82
C GLN A 118 9.14 2.20 12.07
N GLU A 119 8.46 3.19 12.62
CA GLU A 119 7.01 3.12 12.82
C GLU A 119 6.25 3.11 11.49
N VAL A 120 6.79 3.76 10.45
CA VAL A 120 6.25 3.65 9.08
C VAL A 120 6.24 2.21 8.59
N LEU A 121 7.33 1.46 8.82
CA LEU A 121 7.37 0.03 8.48
C LEU A 121 6.39 -0.79 9.32
N SER A 122 6.19 -0.43 10.59
CA SER A 122 5.21 -1.10 11.43
C SER A 122 3.79 -0.91 10.89
N GLU A 123 3.47 0.27 10.35
CA GLU A 123 2.17 0.52 9.72
C GLU A 123 2.03 -0.21 8.38
N VAL A 124 3.10 -0.32 7.58
CA VAL A 124 3.12 -1.17 6.36
C VAL A 124 2.84 -2.64 6.72
N GLN A 125 3.48 -3.16 7.77
CA GLN A 125 3.27 -4.54 8.21
C GLN A 125 1.87 -4.75 8.78
N LEU A 126 1.38 -3.82 9.60
CA LEU A 126 0.05 -3.88 10.18
C LEU A 126 -1.04 -3.84 9.10
N SER A 127 -0.94 -2.90 8.15
CA SER A 127 -1.88 -2.79 7.04
C SER A 127 -1.91 -4.06 6.18
N PHE A 128 -0.76 -4.66 5.92
CA PHE A 128 -0.68 -5.97 5.25
C PHE A 128 -1.36 -7.10 6.04
N LEU A 129 -1.16 -7.18 7.36
CA LEU A 129 -1.84 -8.19 8.18
C LEU A 129 -3.36 -7.99 8.20
N VAL A 130 -3.82 -6.75 8.33
CA VAL A 130 -5.24 -6.40 8.28
C VAL A 130 -5.85 -6.71 6.91
N PHE A 131 -5.06 -6.54 5.85
CA PHE A 131 -5.43 -6.95 4.50
C PHE A 131 -5.54 -8.48 4.37
N VAL A 132 -4.47 -9.23 4.63
CA VAL A 132 -4.42 -10.68 4.35
C VAL A 132 -5.22 -11.50 5.36
N VAL A 133 -5.08 -11.21 6.65
CA VAL A 133 -5.77 -11.98 7.70
C VAL A 133 -7.18 -11.43 7.94
N GLY A 134 -7.31 -10.10 7.97
CA GLY A 134 -8.57 -9.43 8.20
C GLY A 134 -9.48 -9.34 6.97
N GLN A 135 -8.97 -9.68 5.78
CA GLN A 135 -9.68 -9.57 4.50
C GLN A 135 -10.32 -8.18 4.32
N SER A 136 -9.64 -7.15 4.83
CA SER A 136 -10.17 -5.79 4.92
C SER A 136 -9.66 -4.93 3.77
N TRP A 137 -10.60 -4.40 2.99
CA TRP A 137 -10.31 -3.42 1.94
C TRP A 137 -9.57 -2.19 2.47
N ALA A 138 -9.90 -1.73 3.67
CA ALA A 138 -9.19 -0.60 4.30
C ALA A 138 -7.72 -0.93 4.57
N GLY A 139 -7.41 -2.19 4.93
CA GLY A 139 -6.04 -2.68 5.06
C GLY A 139 -5.29 -2.65 3.73
N TRP A 140 -5.94 -3.14 2.66
CA TRP A 140 -5.38 -3.10 1.31
C TRP A 140 -5.09 -1.67 0.84
N GLN A 141 -6.07 -0.77 0.98
CA GLN A 141 -5.93 0.64 0.59
C GLN A 141 -4.75 1.27 1.31
N ARG A 142 -4.63 1.03 2.62
CA ARG A 142 -3.54 1.60 3.41
C ARG A 142 -2.18 1.03 3.01
N TRP A 143 -2.09 -0.28 2.82
CA TRP A 143 -0.87 -0.94 2.37
C TRP A 143 -0.42 -0.38 1.02
N ARG A 144 -1.32 -0.35 0.03
CA ARG A 144 -1.05 0.23 -1.30
C ARG A 144 -0.58 1.68 -1.22
N GLN A 145 -1.28 2.54 -0.45
CA GLN A 145 -0.92 3.95 -0.29
C GLN A 145 0.47 4.14 0.35
N LEU A 146 0.81 3.33 1.35
CA LEU A 146 2.12 3.39 1.99
C LEU A 146 3.24 2.93 1.06
N LEU A 147 3.01 1.87 0.28
CA LEU A 147 4.00 1.41 -0.70
C LEU A 147 4.23 2.43 -1.79
N ASP A 148 3.17 2.98 -2.37
CA ASP A 148 3.26 4.05 -3.35
C ASP A 148 4.02 5.28 -2.78
N LEU A 149 3.68 5.70 -1.57
CA LEU A 149 4.37 6.79 -0.88
C LEU A 149 5.87 6.52 -0.70
N LEU A 150 6.24 5.33 -0.22
CA LEU A 150 7.63 4.96 0.04
C LEU A 150 8.43 4.82 -1.26
N CYS A 151 7.84 4.21 -2.28
CA CYS A 151 8.53 3.94 -3.55
C CYS A 151 8.78 5.20 -4.36
N ARG A 152 7.88 6.19 -4.33
CA ARG A 152 8.04 7.49 -5.00
C ARG A 152 8.93 8.50 -4.25
N ALA A 153 9.36 8.19 -3.03
CA ALA A 153 10.14 9.11 -2.20
C ALA A 153 11.64 9.03 -2.53
N GLU A 154 12.04 9.59 -3.67
CA GLU A 154 13.40 9.49 -4.21
C GLU A 154 14.47 10.00 -3.22
N GLN A 155 14.32 11.24 -2.73
CA GLN A 155 15.28 11.83 -1.80
C GLN A 155 15.39 11.04 -0.49
N ALA A 156 14.29 10.41 -0.04
CA ALA A 156 14.28 9.63 1.17
C ALA A 156 15.13 8.34 1.05
N VAL A 157 15.29 7.77 -0.15
CA VAL A 157 16.16 6.61 -0.40
C VAL A 157 17.60 6.92 0.02
N VAL A 158 18.08 8.12 -0.30
CA VAL A 158 19.43 8.58 0.04
C VAL A 158 19.54 8.98 1.51
N GLN A 159 18.50 9.62 2.07
CA GLN A 159 18.51 10.10 3.45
C GLN A 159 18.36 8.97 4.48
N GLN A 160 17.63 7.90 4.14
CA GLN A 160 17.28 6.82 5.06
C GLN A 160 17.50 5.43 4.43
N PRO A 161 18.72 5.07 3.99
CA PRO A 161 18.97 3.82 3.30
C PRO A 161 18.68 2.57 4.15
N ASP A 162 18.77 2.67 5.48
CA ASP A 162 18.39 1.58 6.40
C ASP A 162 16.88 1.28 6.34
N LEU A 163 16.04 2.31 6.20
CA LEU A 163 14.59 2.16 6.07
C LEU A 163 14.26 1.34 4.82
N TYR A 164 14.85 1.68 3.68
CA TYR A 164 14.64 0.98 2.40
C TYR A 164 15.23 -0.43 2.39
N SER A 165 16.38 -0.60 3.02
CA SER A 165 16.99 -1.91 3.28
C SER A 165 16.03 -2.86 4.00
N LYS A 166 15.32 -2.36 5.00
CA LYS A 166 14.30 -3.11 5.76
C LYS A 166 12.99 -3.23 4.99
N LEU A 167 12.55 -2.20 4.28
CA LEU A 167 11.36 -2.23 3.42
C LEU A 167 11.46 -3.37 2.39
N ILE A 168 12.59 -3.48 1.69
CA ILE A 168 12.82 -4.56 0.72
C ILE A 168 12.71 -5.93 1.39
N ALA A 169 13.29 -6.09 2.59
CA ALA A 169 13.18 -7.34 3.34
C ALA A 169 11.72 -7.65 3.73
N VAL A 170 10.97 -6.65 4.19
CA VAL A 170 9.56 -6.79 4.55
C VAL A 170 8.73 -7.21 3.32
N LEU A 171 8.88 -6.51 2.20
CA LEU A 171 8.16 -6.81 0.97
C LEU A 171 8.49 -8.19 0.42
N HIS A 172 9.77 -8.58 0.45
CA HIS A 172 10.20 -9.91 0.03
C HIS A 172 9.42 -11.02 0.75
N TYR A 173 9.28 -10.94 2.07
CA TYR A 173 8.53 -11.95 2.82
C TYR A 173 7.01 -11.78 2.67
N GLN A 174 6.48 -10.55 2.67
CA GLN A 174 5.04 -10.32 2.50
C GLN A 174 4.52 -10.92 1.20
N ILE A 175 5.19 -10.67 0.08
CA ILE A 175 4.80 -11.17 -1.24
C ILE A 175 4.85 -12.71 -1.31
N GLN A 176 5.66 -13.36 -0.48
CA GLN A 176 5.73 -14.83 -0.42
C GLN A 176 4.55 -15.44 0.34
N GLU A 177 3.99 -14.71 1.30
CA GLU A 177 2.86 -15.17 2.13
C GLU A 177 1.49 -14.89 1.51
N VAL A 178 1.41 -14.10 0.43
CA VAL A 178 0.15 -13.82 -0.27
C VAL A 178 -0.35 -15.11 -0.96
N PRO A 179 -1.57 -15.60 -0.65
CA PRO A 179 -2.17 -16.73 -1.36
C PRO A 179 -2.32 -16.44 -2.85
N SER A 180 -2.24 -17.47 -3.70
CA SER A 180 -2.31 -17.33 -5.16
C SER A 180 -3.53 -16.55 -5.61
N ASP A 181 -4.70 -16.86 -5.05
CA ASP A 181 -5.98 -16.29 -5.47
C ASP A 181 -6.03 -14.79 -5.14
N LEU A 182 -5.55 -14.41 -3.95
CA LEU A 182 -5.44 -13.00 -3.54
C LEU A 182 -4.41 -12.25 -4.39
N PHE A 183 -3.35 -12.93 -4.81
CA PHE A 183 -2.32 -12.33 -5.65
C PHE A 183 -2.82 -12.06 -7.07
N VAL A 184 -3.66 -12.94 -7.63
CA VAL A 184 -4.33 -12.71 -8.92
C VAL A 184 -5.16 -11.42 -8.84
N ASP A 185 -5.98 -11.25 -7.80
CA ASP A 185 -6.78 -10.03 -7.60
C ASP A 185 -5.92 -8.76 -7.50
N ILE A 186 -4.77 -8.84 -6.81
CA ILE A 186 -3.80 -7.73 -6.70
C ILE A 186 -3.22 -7.36 -8.06
N VAL A 187 -2.92 -8.36 -8.91
CA VAL A 187 -2.32 -8.15 -10.23
C VAL A 187 -3.35 -7.65 -11.24
N GLU A 188 -4.59 -8.17 -11.19
CA GLU A 188 -5.69 -7.73 -12.04
C GLU A 188 -6.08 -6.26 -11.80
N GLN A 189 -5.92 -5.77 -10.56
CA GLN A 189 -6.13 -4.37 -10.20
C GLN A 189 -4.91 -3.49 -10.52
N GLU A 190 -4.59 -3.38 -11.81
CA GLU A 190 -3.54 -2.50 -12.36
C GLU A 190 -2.14 -2.78 -11.79
N ASN A 191 -1.83 -4.03 -11.43
CA ASN A 191 -0.56 -4.50 -10.85
C ASN A 191 0.25 -3.40 -10.13
N PHE A 192 -0.40 -2.74 -9.17
CA PHE A 192 0.15 -1.54 -8.56
C PHE A 192 1.51 -1.82 -7.89
N LEU A 193 1.71 -3.07 -7.49
CA LEU A 193 2.92 -3.54 -6.85
C LEU A 193 4.10 -3.55 -7.83
N ALA A 194 3.91 -4.05 -9.05
CA ALA A 194 4.94 -3.95 -10.08
C ALA A 194 5.27 -2.48 -10.39
N SER A 195 4.25 -1.64 -10.60
CA SER A 195 4.44 -0.21 -10.88
C SER A 195 5.20 0.52 -9.76
N SER A 196 4.79 0.33 -8.50
CA SER A 196 5.46 0.94 -7.34
C SER A 196 6.90 0.46 -7.22
N LEU A 197 7.15 -0.83 -7.40
CA LEU A 197 8.50 -1.40 -7.32
C LEU A 197 9.39 -0.97 -8.48
N THR A 198 8.86 -0.80 -9.68
CA THR A 198 9.57 -0.19 -10.81
C THR A 198 10.09 1.19 -10.42
N THR A 199 9.25 2.05 -9.84
CA THR A 199 9.68 3.37 -9.36
C THR A 199 10.73 3.27 -8.26
N LEU A 200 10.58 2.34 -7.31
CA LEU A 200 11.58 2.13 -6.27
C LEU A 200 12.95 1.73 -6.84
N PHE A 201 12.97 0.80 -7.80
CA PHE A 201 14.21 0.34 -8.42
C PHE A 201 14.86 1.45 -9.23
N ALA A 202 14.09 2.21 -10.00
CA ALA A 202 14.60 3.39 -10.71
C ALA A 202 15.24 4.41 -9.75
N ASN A 203 14.55 4.75 -8.66
CA ASN A 203 15.07 5.67 -7.64
C ASN A 203 16.38 5.16 -7.00
N ILE A 204 16.52 3.85 -6.80
CA ILE A 204 17.76 3.23 -6.29
C ILE A 204 18.87 3.23 -7.34
N ASP A 205 18.54 2.94 -8.60
CA ASP A 205 19.49 2.88 -9.72
C ASP A 205 20.08 4.27 -10.01
N ASP A 206 19.22 5.29 -10.09
CA ASP A 206 19.58 6.71 -10.30
C ASP A 206 20.50 7.25 -9.19
N ASN A 207 20.30 6.76 -7.96
CA ASN A 207 21.06 7.18 -6.79
C ASN A 207 22.15 6.17 -6.38
N SER A 208 22.42 5.14 -7.19
CA SER A 208 23.28 4.00 -6.83
C SER A 208 24.69 4.39 -6.35
N SER A 209 25.25 5.48 -6.86
CA SER A 209 26.55 6.01 -6.45
C SER A 209 26.58 6.63 -5.04
N ALA A 210 25.43 7.13 -4.55
CA ALA A 210 25.28 7.73 -3.24
C ALA A 210 24.78 6.74 -2.17
N LEU A 211 24.40 5.53 -2.58
CA LEU A 211 23.79 4.53 -1.70
C LEU A 211 24.80 3.49 -1.20
N PRO A 212 24.54 2.86 -0.04
CA PRO A 212 25.34 1.73 0.43
C PRO A 212 25.29 0.57 -0.59
N PRO A 213 26.44 -0.02 -0.99
CA PRO A 213 26.46 -1.12 -1.98
C PRO A 213 25.59 -2.32 -1.59
N ALA A 214 25.46 -2.59 -0.29
CA ALA A 214 24.61 -3.66 0.22
C ALA A 214 23.11 -3.45 -0.07
N LEU A 215 22.64 -2.18 -0.07
CA LEU A 215 21.26 -1.84 -0.42
C LEU A 215 21.01 -2.09 -1.91
N VAL A 216 21.91 -1.60 -2.77
CA VAL A 216 21.81 -1.77 -4.23
C VAL A 216 21.80 -3.26 -4.61
N THR A 217 22.73 -4.04 -4.06
CA THR A 217 22.77 -5.51 -4.30
C THR A 217 21.50 -6.20 -3.82
N ARG A 218 20.93 -5.78 -2.68
CA ARG A 218 19.67 -6.33 -2.17
C ARG A 218 18.49 -5.97 -3.09
N ALA A 219 18.41 -4.72 -3.54
CA ALA A 219 17.36 -4.27 -4.46
C ALA A 219 17.42 -5.06 -5.77
N ASN A 220 18.62 -5.23 -6.35
CA ASN A 220 18.81 -6.02 -7.56
C ASN A 220 18.46 -7.50 -7.37
N SER A 221 18.85 -8.10 -6.24
CA SER A 221 18.47 -9.49 -5.93
C SER A 221 16.96 -9.64 -5.79
N PHE A 222 16.30 -8.66 -5.18
CA PHE A 222 14.85 -8.64 -5.04
C PHE A 222 14.15 -8.46 -6.39
N ARG A 223 14.61 -7.53 -7.23
CA ARG A 223 14.15 -7.33 -8.62
C ARG A 223 14.23 -8.63 -9.42
N SER A 224 15.40 -9.28 -9.44
CA SER A 224 15.59 -10.55 -10.14
C SER A 224 14.69 -11.66 -9.61
N HIS A 225 14.48 -11.73 -8.29
CA HIS A 225 13.57 -12.71 -7.69
C HIS A 225 12.13 -12.51 -8.18
N LEU A 226 11.65 -11.27 -8.19
CA LEU A 226 10.30 -10.96 -8.64
C LEU A 226 10.11 -11.20 -10.14
N SER A 227 11.06 -10.78 -10.98
CA SER A 227 11.01 -11.06 -12.42
C SER A 227 11.00 -12.56 -12.70
N ALA A 228 11.82 -13.35 -12.00
CA ALA A 228 11.83 -14.80 -12.17
C ALA A 228 10.56 -15.49 -11.68
N LYS A 229 9.93 -14.96 -10.61
CA LYS A 229 8.76 -15.58 -9.98
C LYS A 229 7.44 -15.19 -10.67
N PHE A 230 7.33 -13.95 -11.12
CA PHE A 230 6.07 -13.37 -11.60
C PHE A 230 6.12 -12.89 -13.05
N ASP A 231 7.27 -13.02 -13.72
CA ASP A 231 7.48 -12.56 -15.10
C ASP A 231 7.26 -11.05 -15.27
N TRP A 232 7.54 -10.27 -14.22
CA TRP A 232 7.41 -8.81 -14.26
C TRP A 232 8.65 -8.16 -14.89
N ASN A 233 8.39 -7.21 -15.79
CA ASN A 233 9.37 -6.27 -16.30
C ASN A 233 9.37 -5.00 -15.42
N PHE A 234 10.56 -4.56 -15.01
CA PHE A 234 10.76 -3.37 -14.19
C PHE A 234 11.53 -2.27 -14.93
N ASP A 235 11.69 -2.39 -16.24
CA ASP A 235 12.28 -1.34 -17.05
C ASP A 235 11.23 -0.24 -17.26
N LEU A 236 11.63 1.02 -17.04
CA LEU A 236 10.77 2.16 -17.34
C LEU A 236 10.61 2.24 -18.86
N GLU A 237 9.45 1.87 -19.37
CA GLU A 237 9.10 2.12 -20.77
C GLU A 237 8.93 3.63 -20.95
N GLU A 238 9.62 4.21 -21.93
CA GLU A 238 9.40 5.61 -22.29
C GLU A 238 8.02 5.71 -22.94
N ASP A 239 7.05 6.30 -22.23
CA ASP A 239 5.72 6.54 -22.78
C ASP A 239 5.85 7.42 -24.03
N GLU A 240 5.72 6.83 -25.23
CA GLU A 240 5.84 7.53 -26.51
C GLU A 240 4.80 8.67 -26.64
N GLU A 241 3.68 8.59 -25.89
CA GLU A 241 2.68 9.67 -25.80
C GLU A 241 3.19 10.94 -25.12
N CYS A 242 4.22 10.85 -24.27
CA CYS A 242 4.88 12.01 -23.65
C CYS A 242 6.04 12.56 -24.51
N ALA A 243 6.29 12.01 -25.69
CA ALA A 243 7.35 12.51 -26.57
C ALA A 243 7.01 13.92 -27.10
N PRO A 244 7.99 14.83 -27.19
CA PRO A 244 7.75 16.18 -27.72
C PRO A 244 7.32 16.11 -29.18
N VAL A 245 6.20 16.77 -29.52
CA VAL A 245 5.69 16.85 -30.90
C VAL A 245 6.71 17.59 -31.77
N VAL A 246 7.40 16.85 -32.64
CA VAL A 246 8.36 17.41 -33.58
C VAL A 246 7.60 18.08 -34.73
N VAL A 247 7.55 19.42 -34.72
CA VAL A 247 7.07 20.19 -35.86
C VAL A 247 8.19 20.32 -36.90
N VAL A 248 8.05 19.62 -38.02
CA VAL A 248 8.95 19.76 -39.17
C VAL A 248 8.64 21.09 -39.84
N VAL A 249 9.66 21.95 -39.94
CA VAL A 249 9.60 23.29 -40.54
C VAL A 249 10.13 23.26 -41.97
#